data_AF-A0A7Y9ZAZ1-F1
#
_entry.id   AF-A0A7Y9ZAZ1-F1
#
_cell.length_a   1.000
_cell.length_b   1.000
_cell.length_c   1.000
_cell.angle_alpha   90.00
_cell.angle_beta   90.00
_cell.angle_gamma   90.00
#
_symmetry.space_group_name_H-M   'P 1'
#
loop_
_entity.id
_entity.type
_entity.pdbx_description
1 polymer ?
#
loop_
_entity_poly.entity_id
_entity_poly.type
_entity_poly.pdbx_seq_one_letter_code
_entity_poly.pdbx_strand_id
1 'polypeptide(L)'
;MAPRIGTVDAGGLMGLSGTSSWRLELNDTQLLYVALYIRDVAGIQVPVDPSVPPSLRNVAHGVAPDPHVDAAALSSQWLDWWRSLVAFEVENFAAVRAAQMSHVPAQDRMRELADAHAAVFDPPEFASLAGSPDMREVAALRFREALEWFSGRSGTPRHSRLETPATSHAVIVRAAEGVAAERGVDLDRLDAAIEVLDVSGPWVHVAAPGYVLCSAELARDDDAAEDVVRRAFTSGLDAPPRT
;
A
#
# COMPACT_ATOMS: atom_id res chain seq x y z
N MET A 1 23.12 25.02 24.11
CA MET A 1 22.54 23.68 24.39
C MET A 1 21.23 23.62 23.61
N ALA A 2 21.29 23.10 22.39
CA ALA A 2 20.19 23.13 21.42
C ALA A 2 19.29 21.89 21.57
N PRO A 3 17.98 21.99 21.31
CA PRO A 3 17.05 20.88 21.48
C PRO A 3 17.17 19.86 20.34
N ARG A 4 17.02 18.58 20.70
CA ARG A 4 16.97 17.43 19.80
C ARG A 4 15.70 17.47 18.95
N ILE A 5 15.87 17.42 17.63
CA ILE A 5 14.81 17.20 16.65
C ILE A 5 14.45 15.72 16.70
N GLY A 6 13.18 15.41 17.01
CA GLY A 6 12.63 14.07 16.93
C GLY A 6 12.39 13.68 15.48
N THR A 7 12.95 12.55 15.06
CA THR A 7 12.65 11.92 13.78
C THR A 7 11.37 11.12 13.93
N VAL A 8 10.43 11.34 13.00
CA VAL A 8 9.19 10.56 12.87
C VAL A 8 9.55 9.26 12.17
N ASP A 9 9.46 8.15 12.89
CA ASP A 9 9.67 6.79 12.35
C ASP A 9 8.37 6.33 11.68
N ALA A 10 8.39 6.21 10.36
CA ALA A 10 7.39 5.45 9.61
C ALA A 10 7.73 3.96 9.78
N GLY A 11 6.73 3.12 10.03
CA GLY A 11 6.86 1.74 10.52
C GLY A 11 7.52 0.73 9.58
N GLY A 12 8.78 0.94 9.20
CA GLY A 12 9.63 -0.08 8.58
C GLY A 12 10.17 -1.04 9.64
N LEU A 13 9.97 -2.35 9.44
CA LEU A 13 10.65 -3.36 10.24
C LEU A 13 12.02 -3.62 9.59
N MET A 14 13.07 -3.08 10.19
CA MET A 14 14.45 -3.40 9.85
C MET A 14 14.95 -4.50 10.81
N GLY A 15 15.07 -5.73 10.31
CA GLY A 15 15.59 -6.86 11.08
C GLY A 15 17.08 -7.09 10.83
N LEU A 16 17.87 -7.18 11.91
CA LEU A 16 19.26 -7.62 11.87
C LEU A 16 19.32 -9.12 12.18
N SER A 17 19.81 -9.95 11.26
CA SER A 17 20.26 -11.32 11.56
C SER A 17 21.78 -11.35 11.41
N GLY A 18 22.51 -11.23 12.53
CA GLY A 18 23.97 -11.13 12.53
C GLY A 18 24.48 -9.84 11.84
N THR A 19 25.37 -9.99 10.84
CA THR A 19 26.00 -8.89 10.08
C THR A 19 25.27 -8.51 8.79
N SER A 20 24.13 -9.14 8.48
CA SER A 20 23.40 -8.96 7.21
C SER A 20 21.97 -8.50 7.49
N SER A 21 21.50 -7.50 6.75
CA SER A 21 20.20 -6.84 6.97
C SER A 21 19.25 -7.09 5.82
N TRP A 22 18.00 -7.44 6.10
CA TRP A 22 16.89 -7.40 5.14
C TRP A 22 15.96 -6.24 5.48
N ARG A 23 15.14 -5.79 4.52
CA ARG A 23 14.14 -4.74 4.72
C ARG A 23 12.74 -5.22 4.34
N LEU A 24 11.79 -5.00 5.24
CA LEU A 24 10.37 -5.17 4.96
C LEU A 24 9.58 -3.96 5.47
N GLU A 25 8.79 -3.34 4.60
CA GLU A 25 7.83 -2.31 4.98
C GLU A 25 6.42 -2.89 5.07
N LEU A 26 5.73 -2.62 6.19
CA LEU A 26 4.32 -2.94 6.36
C LEU A 26 3.53 -1.63 6.37
N ASN A 27 2.77 -1.40 5.31
CA ASN A 27 2.07 -0.13 5.08
C ASN A 27 0.54 -0.28 5.27
N ASP A 28 -0.06 0.83 5.69
CA ASP A 28 -1.52 1.04 5.87
C ASP A 28 -1.86 2.42 5.28
N THR A 29 -1.88 2.48 3.96
CA THR A 29 -1.84 3.73 3.21
C THR A 29 -3.23 4.30 3.01
N GLN A 30 -3.44 5.52 3.50
CA GLN A 30 -4.73 6.22 3.48
C GLN A 30 -5.35 6.28 2.07
N LEU A 31 -4.57 6.60 1.03
CA LEU A 31 -5.09 6.78 -0.33
C LEU A 31 -5.71 5.50 -0.91
N LEU A 32 -5.09 4.34 -0.68
CA LEU A 32 -5.62 3.05 -1.14
C LEU A 32 -6.92 2.71 -0.43
N TYR A 33 -6.98 2.94 0.89
CA TYR A 33 -8.19 2.71 1.66
C TYR A 33 -9.33 3.67 1.31
N VAL A 34 -9.03 4.93 1.01
CA VAL A 34 -10.03 5.89 0.53
C VAL A 34 -10.59 5.44 -0.82
N ALA A 35 -9.74 5.02 -1.76
CA ALA A 35 -10.21 4.53 -3.06
C ALA A 35 -11.09 3.28 -2.95
N LEU A 36 -10.73 2.32 -2.10
CA LEU A 36 -11.52 1.13 -1.83
C LEU A 36 -12.85 1.45 -1.13
N TYR A 37 -12.84 2.36 -0.16
CA TYR A 37 -14.05 2.83 0.50
C TYR A 37 -15.02 3.44 -0.49
N ILE A 38 -14.54 4.35 -1.34
CA ILE A 38 -15.36 5.02 -2.35
C ILE A 38 -15.95 3.98 -3.32
N ARG A 39 -15.17 2.99 -3.77
CA ARG A 39 -15.67 1.89 -4.60
C ARG A 39 -16.87 1.19 -3.96
N ASP A 40 -16.68 0.77 -2.70
CA ASP A 40 -17.64 -0.09 -2.01
C ASP A 40 -18.91 0.67 -1.62
N VAL A 41 -18.78 1.94 -1.20
CA VAL A 41 -19.93 2.80 -0.83
C VAL A 41 -20.65 3.39 -2.05
N ALA A 42 -19.97 3.58 -3.19
CA ALA A 42 -20.64 3.97 -4.43
C ALA A 42 -21.17 2.76 -5.22
N GLY A 43 -20.93 1.52 -4.76
CA GLY A 43 -21.40 0.31 -5.43
C GLY A 43 -20.77 0.12 -6.81
N ILE A 44 -19.55 0.64 -7.04
CA ILE A 44 -18.87 0.57 -8.34
C ILE A 44 -18.56 -0.89 -8.66
N GLN A 45 -19.18 -1.41 -9.72
CA GLN A 45 -18.97 -2.79 -10.17
C GLN A 45 -17.71 -2.85 -11.01
N VAL A 46 -16.68 -3.50 -10.49
CA VAL A 46 -15.39 -3.68 -11.17
C VAL A 46 -15.26 -5.12 -11.67
N PRO A 47 -14.70 -5.36 -12.87
CA PRO A 47 -14.36 -6.69 -13.34
C PRO A 47 -13.55 -7.46 -12.30
N VAL A 48 -13.85 -8.76 -12.17
CA VAL A 48 -13.05 -9.66 -11.32
C VAL A 48 -11.68 -9.82 -11.96
N ASP A 49 -10.67 -9.30 -11.28
CA ASP A 49 -9.28 -9.35 -11.71
C ASP A 49 -8.37 -9.57 -10.48
N PRO A 50 -7.30 -10.39 -10.58
CA PRO A 50 -6.41 -10.65 -9.45
C PRO A 50 -5.74 -9.40 -8.84
N SER A 51 -5.56 -8.33 -9.62
CA SER A 51 -5.00 -7.04 -9.17
C SER A 51 -6.00 -6.14 -8.44
N VAL A 52 -7.29 -6.49 -8.49
CA VAL A 52 -8.37 -5.74 -7.86
C VAL A 52 -8.70 -6.38 -6.51
N PRO A 53 -8.53 -5.66 -5.40
CA PRO A 53 -8.83 -6.22 -4.09
C PRO A 53 -10.33 -6.51 -3.92
N PRO A 54 -10.73 -7.52 -3.13
CA PRO A 54 -12.12 -7.71 -2.71
C PRO A 54 -12.67 -6.51 -1.93
N SER A 55 -13.97 -6.55 -1.60
CA SER A 55 -14.62 -5.51 -0.79
C SER A 55 -14.09 -5.46 0.63
N LEU A 56 -14.04 -4.28 1.23
CA LEU A 56 -13.68 -4.04 2.62
C LEU A 56 -14.66 -4.76 3.56
N ARG A 57 -14.15 -5.36 4.65
CA ARG A 57 -14.95 -6.21 5.57
C ARG A 57 -15.99 -5.45 6.39
N ASN A 58 -15.77 -4.16 6.64
CA ASN A 58 -16.54 -3.37 7.61
C ASN A 58 -17.03 -2.05 7.00
N VAL A 59 -17.43 -2.09 5.73
CA VAL A 59 -18.03 -0.96 5.02
C VAL A 59 -19.42 -1.37 4.60
N ALA A 60 -20.41 -0.51 4.88
CA ALA A 60 -21.74 -0.71 4.32
C ALA A 60 -21.64 -0.57 2.80
N HIS A 61 -21.86 -1.68 2.09
CA HIS A 61 -21.90 -1.65 0.62
C HIS A 61 -23.08 -0.78 0.19
N GLY A 62 -22.78 0.21 -0.64
CA GLY A 62 -23.76 1.21 -1.02
C GLY A 62 -24.86 0.69 -1.93
N VAL A 63 -25.89 1.52 -2.06
CA VAL A 63 -26.88 1.43 -3.13
C VAL A 63 -26.16 1.76 -4.45
N ALA A 64 -26.59 1.14 -5.55
CA ALA A 64 -26.02 1.36 -6.89
C ALA A 64 -25.81 2.86 -7.19
N PRO A 65 -24.82 3.21 -8.04
CA PRO A 65 -24.59 4.58 -8.49
C PRO A 65 -25.89 5.25 -8.94
N ASP A 66 -25.94 6.58 -8.87
CA ASP A 66 -27.05 7.35 -9.45
C ASP A 66 -27.33 6.81 -10.87
N PRO A 67 -28.59 6.49 -11.22
CA PRO A 67 -28.93 5.94 -12.53
C PRO A 67 -28.51 6.81 -13.72
N HIS A 68 -28.13 8.07 -13.49
CA HIS A 68 -27.58 8.97 -14.50
C HIS A 68 -26.07 8.82 -14.74
N VAL A 69 -25.35 8.07 -13.90
CA VAL A 69 -23.91 7.80 -14.07
C VAL A 69 -23.72 6.56 -14.93
N ASP A 70 -22.87 6.67 -15.96
CA ASP A 70 -22.47 5.52 -16.76
C ASP A 70 -21.62 4.56 -15.90
N ALA A 71 -22.23 3.47 -15.47
CA ALA A 71 -21.60 2.47 -14.62
C ALA A 71 -20.36 1.82 -15.26
N ALA A 72 -20.33 1.66 -16.58
CA ALA A 72 -19.18 1.09 -17.28
C ALA A 72 -18.01 2.10 -17.32
N ALA A 73 -18.32 3.37 -17.60
CA ALA A 73 -17.33 4.44 -17.55
C ALA A 73 -16.75 4.59 -16.13
N LEU A 74 -17.60 4.63 -15.10
CA LEU A 74 -17.18 4.74 -13.70
C LEU A 74 -16.30 3.55 -13.27
N SER A 75 -16.64 2.34 -13.69
CA SER A 75 -15.84 1.13 -13.44
C SER A 75 -14.43 1.24 -14.02
N SER A 76 -14.33 1.64 -15.30
CA SER A 76 -13.04 1.83 -15.97
C SER A 76 -12.23 2.95 -15.31
N GLN A 77 -12.87 4.09 -15.04
CA GLN A 77 -12.22 5.25 -14.41
C GLN A 77 -11.70 4.92 -13.01
N TRP A 78 -12.45 4.16 -12.21
CA TRP A 78 -11.99 3.69 -10.90
C TRP A 78 -10.79 2.75 -11.02
N LEU A 79 -10.80 1.82 -11.99
CA LEU A 79 -9.67 0.91 -12.22
C LEU A 79 -8.40 1.66 -12.60
N ASP A 80 -8.51 2.66 -13.47
CA ASP A 80 -7.36 3.47 -13.89
C ASP A 80 -6.84 4.32 -12.73
N TRP A 81 -7.73 4.86 -11.90
CA TRP A 81 -7.34 5.55 -10.67
C TRP A 81 -6.64 4.61 -9.68
N TRP A 82 -7.21 3.44 -9.40
CA TRP A 82 -6.63 2.42 -8.52
C TRP A 82 -5.22 2.03 -8.97
N ARG A 83 -5.03 1.76 -10.26
CA ARG A 83 -3.70 1.44 -10.82
C ARG A 83 -2.71 2.59 -10.66
N SER A 84 -3.16 3.83 -10.85
CA SER A 84 -2.31 5.02 -10.66
C SER A 84 -1.88 5.19 -9.21
N LEU A 85 -2.78 4.95 -8.26
CA LEU A 85 -2.48 4.97 -6.82
C LEU A 85 -1.49 3.88 -6.42
N VAL A 86 -1.67 2.64 -6.92
CA VAL A 86 -0.73 1.54 -6.65
C VAL A 86 0.63 1.82 -7.29
N ALA A 87 0.66 2.36 -8.52
CA ALA A 87 1.90 2.74 -9.18
C ALA A 87 2.65 3.82 -8.40
N PHE A 88 1.96 4.82 -7.88
CA PHE A 88 2.53 5.84 -7.00
C PHE A 88 3.19 5.21 -5.76
N GLU A 89 2.52 4.27 -5.07
CA GLU A 89 3.11 3.63 -3.89
C GLU A 89 4.32 2.74 -4.23
N VAL A 90 4.28 2.03 -5.35
CA VAL A 90 5.43 1.27 -5.86
C VAL A 90 6.62 2.19 -6.15
N GLU A 91 6.37 3.33 -6.78
CA GLU A 91 7.41 4.32 -7.08
C GLU A 91 7.94 4.98 -5.81
N ASN A 92 7.06 5.32 -4.87
CA ASN A 92 7.43 5.86 -3.56
C ASN A 92 8.34 4.88 -2.79
N PHE A 93 7.97 3.60 -2.71
CA PHE A 93 8.82 2.56 -2.11
C PHE A 93 10.20 2.50 -2.78
N ALA A 94 10.25 2.48 -4.12
CA ALA A 94 11.51 2.47 -4.86
C ALA A 94 12.34 3.75 -4.64
N ALA A 95 11.69 4.91 -4.53
CA ALA A 95 12.31 6.20 -4.32
C ALA A 95 12.90 6.31 -2.90
N VAL A 96 12.20 5.85 -1.87
CA VAL A 96 12.71 5.82 -0.49
C VAL A 96 13.97 4.96 -0.42
N ARG A 97 14.01 3.83 -1.14
CA ARG A 97 15.21 3.00 -1.26
C ARG A 97 16.37 3.76 -1.91
N ALA A 98 16.15 4.34 -3.08
CA ALA A 98 17.20 5.10 -3.79
C ALA A 98 17.69 6.31 -2.98
N ALA A 99 16.77 6.95 -2.25
CA ALA A 99 17.02 8.10 -1.41
C ALA A 99 17.96 7.83 -0.23
N GLN A 100 17.95 6.62 0.33
CA GLN A 100 18.91 6.22 1.37
C GLN A 100 20.36 6.19 0.85
N MET A 101 20.54 6.08 -0.46
CA MET A 101 21.84 6.08 -1.14
C MET A 101 22.21 7.46 -1.74
N SER A 102 21.33 8.47 -1.62
CA SER A 102 21.44 9.75 -2.32
C SER A 102 21.65 10.94 -1.37
N HIS A 103 22.42 11.94 -1.82
CA HIS A 103 22.66 13.20 -1.12
C HIS A 103 21.64 14.31 -1.45
N VAL A 104 20.55 14.01 -2.16
CA VAL A 104 19.50 15.01 -2.45
C VAL A 104 18.96 15.60 -1.13
N PRO A 105 18.88 16.94 -1.01
CA PRO A 105 18.34 17.58 0.18
C PRO A 105 16.92 17.09 0.50
N ALA A 106 16.65 16.86 1.79
CA ALA A 106 15.36 16.34 2.23
C ALA A 106 14.17 17.21 1.79
N GLN A 107 14.35 18.53 1.71
CA GLN A 107 13.30 19.46 1.30
C GLN A 107 12.88 19.30 -0.16
N ASP A 108 13.84 19.16 -1.08
CA ASP A 108 13.54 18.98 -2.50
C ASP A 108 12.82 17.65 -2.72
N ARG A 109 13.27 16.60 -2.03
CA ARG A 109 12.62 15.28 -2.04
C ARG A 109 11.19 15.33 -1.50
N MET A 110 10.96 16.04 -0.40
CA MET A 110 9.62 16.21 0.17
C MET A 110 8.69 16.95 -0.81
N ARG A 111 9.21 17.94 -1.53
CA ARG A 111 8.43 18.65 -2.56
C ARG A 111 8.11 17.74 -3.73
N GLU A 112 9.08 17.01 -4.27
CA GLU A 112 8.87 16.05 -5.36
C GLU A 112 7.84 14.98 -4.99
N LEU A 113 7.92 14.44 -3.77
CA LEU A 113 6.94 13.47 -3.28
C LEU A 113 5.54 14.09 -3.13
N ALA A 114 5.45 15.31 -2.63
CA ALA A 114 4.17 16.02 -2.50
C ALA A 114 3.53 16.30 -3.88
N ASP A 115 4.33 16.72 -4.86
CA ASP A 115 3.87 16.97 -6.23
C ASP A 115 3.41 15.67 -6.90
N ALA A 116 4.17 14.57 -6.74
CA ALA A 116 3.80 13.25 -7.25
C ALA A 116 2.53 12.71 -6.59
N HIS A 117 2.38 12.89 -5.27
CA HIS A 117 1.17 12.50 -4.54
C HIS A 117 -0.04 13.31 -5.02
N ALA A 118 0.09 14.63 -5.16
CA ALA A 118 -0.98 15.50 -5.65
C ALA A 118 -1.39 15.16 -7.11
N ALA A 119 -0.48 14.61 -7.91
CA ALA A 119 -0.79 14.18 -9.28
C ALA A 119 -1.77 12.98 -9.34
N VAL A 120 -1.93 12.22 -8.26
CA VAL A 120 -2.84 11.04 -8.20
C VAL A 120 -3.91 11.13 -7.12
N PHE A 121 -3.70 11.98 -6.10
CA PHE A 121 -4.57 12.11 -4.94
C PHE A 121 -4.50 13.53 -4.34
N ASP A 122 -5.40 14.39 -4.78
CA ASP A 122 -5.50 15.82 -4.43
C ASP A 122 -6.92 16.22 -4.00
N PRO A 123 -7.43 15.66 -2.89
CA PRO A 123 -8.71 16.08 -2.34
C PRO A 123 -8.70 17.57 -1.92
N PRO A 124 -9.89 18.21 -1.80
CA PRO A 124 -11.22 17.58 -1.88
C PRO A 124 -11.84 17.53 -3.28
N GLU A 125 -11.40 18.36 -4.23
CA GLU A 125 -12.00 18.42 -5.58
C GLU A 125 -11.43 17.39 -6.57
N PHE A 126 -10.30 16.75 -6.24
CA PHE A 126 -9.63 15.74 -7.08
C PHE A 126 -9.34 16.25 -8.51
N ALA A 127 -8.54 17.30 -8.65
CA ALA A 127 -8.14 17.78 -9.96
C ALA A 127 -7.28 16.75 -10.72
N SER A 128 -6.60 15.84 -10.01
CA SER A 128 -5.92 14.66 -10.60
C SER A 128 -6.85 13.77 -11.42
N LEU A 129 -8.16 13.77 -11.12
CA LEU A 129 -9.19 13.02 -11.84
C LEU A 129 -9.86 13.83 -12.97
N ALA A 130 -9.23 14.90 -13.48
CA ALA A 130 -9.81 15.70 -14.55
C ALA A 130 -10.15 14.90 -15.84
N GLY A 131 -9.43 13.81 -16.11
CA GLY A 131 -9.72 12.88 -17.22
C GLY A 131 -10.84 11.87 -16.95
N SER A 132 -11.34 11.82 -15.72
CA SER A 132 -12.31 10.84 -15.20
C SER A 132 -13.44 11.57 -14.47
N PRO A 133 -14.30 12.31 -15.19
CA PRO A 133 -15.25 13.25 -14.57
C PRO A 133 -16.25 12.56 -13.64
N ASP A 134 -16.74 11.36 -13.97
CA ASP A 134 -17.70 10.62 -13.14
C ASP A 134 -17.03 10.16 -11.84
N MET A 135 -15.81 9.63 -11.94
CA MET A 135 -15.02 9.23 -10.78
C MET A 135 -14.65 10.44 -9.91
N ARG A 136 -14.33 11.58 -10.51
CA ARG A 136 -14.05 12.83 -9.78
C ARG A 136 -15.24 13.28 -8.96
N GLU A 137 -16.43 13.27 -9.55
CA GLU A 137 -17.67 13.64 -8.85
C GLU A 137 -17.96 12.70 -7.67
N VAL A 138 -17.89 11.39 -7.91
CA VAL A 138 -18.10 10.38 -6.85
C VAL A 138 -17.05 10.49 -5.75
N ALA A 139 -15.77 10.69 -6.11
CA ALA A 139 -14.68 10.85 -5.15
C ALA A 139 -14.88 12.10 -4.29
N ALA A 140 -15.14 13.26 -4.90
CA ALA A 140 -15.37 14.51 -4.18
C ALA A 140 -16.57 14.40 -3.23
N LEU A 141 -17.66 13.75 -3.66
CA LEU A 141 -18.85 13.55 -2.84
C LEU A 141 -18.59 12.67 -1.62
N ARG A 142 -17.77 11.62 -1.78
CA ARG A 142 -17.55 10.58 -0.76
C ARG A 142 -16.30 10.75 0.08
N PHE A 143 -15.39 11.65 -0.30
CA PHE A 143 -14.08 11.77 0.33
C PHE A 143 -14.14 12.04 1.83
N ARG A 144 -15.00 12.96 2.27
CA ARG A 144 -15.13 13.28 3.70
C ARG A 144 -15.59 12.05 4.50
N GLU A 145 -16.57 11.33 3.99
CA GLU A 145 -17.09 10.08 4.57
C GLU A 145 -15.98 9.02 4.65
N ALA A 146 -15.21 8.86 3.58
CA ALA A 146 -14.07 7.95 3.50
C ALA A 146 -12.99 8.28 4.52
N LEU A 147 -12.66 9.57 4.68
CA LEU A 147 -11.65 10.04 5.62
C LEU A 147 -12.09 9.86 7.08
N GLU A 148 -13.36 10.12 7.37
CA GLU A 148 -13.96 9.87 8.68
C GLU A 148 -13.94 8.37 9.02
N TRP A 149 -14.31 7.50 8.06
CA TRP A 149 -14.23 6.06 8.23
C TRP A 149 -12.79 5.56 8.47
N PHE A 150 -11.82 6.03 7.67
CA PHE A 150 -10.42 5.66 7.82
C PHE A 150 -9.84 6.14 9.16
N SER A 151 -10.19 7.36 9.57
CA SER A 151 -9.79 7.91 10.87
C SER A 151 -10.46 7.18 12.03
N GLY A 152 -11.72 6.78 11.88
CA GLY A 152 -12.48 6.00 12.86
C GLY A 152 -11.92 4.59 13.06
N ARG A 153 -11.39 3.96 11.99
CA ARG A 153 -10.59 2.73 12.11
C ARG A 153 -9.37 2.94 13.01
N SER A 154 -8.81 4.15 13.01
CA SER A 154 -7.62 4.55 13.77
C SER A 154 -7.95 4.99 15.21
N GLY A 155 -9.14 4.67 15.73
CA GLY A 155 -9.56 4.94 17.10
C GLY A 155 -8.79 4.16 18.19
N THR A 156 -7.92 3.22 17.82
CA THR A 156 -6.81 2.75 18.67
C THR A 156 -5.64 3.72 18.52
N PRO A 157 -4.99 4.18 19.62
CA PRO A 157 -3.93 5.18 19.55
C PRO A 157 -2.90 4.85 18.48
N ARG A 158 -2.44 5.84 17.70
CA ARG A 158 -1.44 5.67 16.62
C ARG A 158 -0.16 4.93 17.05
N HIS A 159 0.12 4.85 18.36
CA HIS A 159 1.23 4.09 18.93
C HIS A 159 0.95 2.59 19.14
N SER A 160 -0.29 2.11 19.03
CA SER A 160 -0.69 0.72 19.34
C SER A 160 -0.81 -0.19 18.11
N ARG A 161 -0.96 0.34 16.88
CA ARG A 161 -0.94 -0.50 15.66
C ARG A 161 0.42 -1.11 15.33
N LEU A 162 1.49 -0.60 15.94
CA LEU A 162 2.84 -1.17 15.85
C LEU A 162 3.16 -2.17 16.99
N GLU A 163 2.28 -2.34 17.99
CA GLU A 163 2.56 -3.24 19.12
C GLU A 163 2.20 -4.71 18.84
N THR A 164 1.41 -4.97 17.79
CA THR A 164 1.29 -6.32 17.23
C THR A 164 1.32 -6.18 15.72
N PRO A 165 2.49 -6.32 15.08
CA PRO A 165 2.55 -6.33 13.62
C PRO A 165 1.60 -7.41 13.11
N ALA A 166 0.90 -7.12 12.01
CA ALA A 166 -0.04 -8.08 11.43
C ALA A 166 0.63 -9.45 11.25
N THR A 167 1.92 -9.45 10.90
CA THR A 167 2.79 -10.60 10.77
C THR A 167 3.88 -10.59 11.85
N SER A 168 4.12 -11.73 12.50
CA SER A 168 5.17 -11.89 13.51
C SER A 168 6.57 -11.66 12.92
N HIS A 169 7.46 -10.99 13.68
CA HIS A 169 8.86 -10.83 13.29
C HIS A 169 9.56 -12.18 13.05
N ALA A 170 9.21 -13.22 13.80
CA ALA A 170 9.78 -14.56 13.62
C ALA A 170 9.42 -15.16 12.25
N VAL A 171 8.20 -14.90 11.76
CA VAL A 171 7.74 -15.32 10.42
C VAL A 171 8.55 -14.61 9.34
N ILE A 172 8.76 -13.30 9.49
CA ILE A 172 9.53 -12.51 8.52
C ILE A 172 10.99 -12.99 8.45
N VAL A 173 11.64 -13.22 9.60
CA VAL A 173 13.02 -13.74 9.66
C VAL A 173 13.11 -15.11 8.99
N ARG A 174 12.21 -16.03 9.33
CA ARG A 174 12.17 -17.38 8.75
C ARG A 174 12.00 -17.34 7.23
N ALA A 175 11.10 -16.49 6.74
CA ALA A 175 10.90 -16.27 5.30
C ALA A 175 12.15 -15.72 4.62
N ALA A 176 12.80 -14.71 5.20
CA ALA A 176 14.00 -14.09 4.65
C ALA A 176 15.17 -15.09 4.57
N GLU A 177 15.45 -15.80 5.68
CA GLU A 177 16.50 -16.82 5.74
C GLU A 177 16.24 -17.98 4.77
N GLY A 178 14.98 -18.42 4.68
CA GLY A 178 14.55 -19.45 3.73
C GLY A 178 14.78 -19.03 2.28
N VAL A 179 14.33 -17.83 1.89
CA VAL A 179 14.53 -17.31 0.52
C VAL A 179 16.01 -17.13 0.20
N ALA A 180 16.80 -16.56 1.11
CA ALA A 180 18.24 -16.38 0.91
C ALA A 180 18.95 -17.72 0.69
N ALA A 181 18.66 -18.73 1.52
CA ALA A 181 19.23 -20.06 1.40
C ALA A 181 18.82 -20.77 0.10
N GLU A 182 17.54 -20.71 -0.27
CA GLU A 182 17.03 -21.33 -1.50
C GLU A 182 17.56 -20.69 -2.78
N ARG A 183 17.72 -19.37 -2.77
CA ARG A 183 18.18 -18.59 -3.93
C ARG A 183 19.70 -18.42 -3.98
N GLY A 184 20.41 -18.82 -2.92
CA GLY A 184 21.87 -18.70 -2.81
C GLY A 184 22.34 -17.23 -2.84
N VAL A 185 21.58 -16.34 -2.19
CA VAL A 185 21.89 -14.90 -2.12
C VAL A 185 22.10 -14.45 -0.69
N ASP A 186 22.84 -13.37 -0.50
CA ASP A 186 22.98 -12.72 0.80
C ASP A 186 21.68 -12.03 1.22
N LEU A 187 21.42 -11.95 2.54
CA LEU A 187 20.21 -11.32 3.09
C LEU A 187 20.08 -9.83 2.70
N ASP A 188 21.19 -9.14 2.41
CA ASP A 188 21.21 -7.73 1.97
C ASP A 188 20.62 -7.51 0.57
N ARG A 189 20.44 -8.60 -0.19
CA ARG A 189 19.75 -8.59 -1.48
C ARG A 189 18.23 -8.61 -1.33
N LEU A 190 17.71 -8.89 -0.14
CA LEU A 190 16.29 -9.01 0.13
C LEU A 190 15.71 -7.65 0.54
N ASP A 191 14.86 -7.11 -0.34
CA ASP A 191 14.18 -5.84 -0.14
C ASP A 191 12.76 -5.96 -0.68
N ALA A 192 11.77 -5.72 0.18
CA ALA A 192 10.36 -5.82 -0.18
C ALA A 192 9.47 -4.89 0.65
N ALA A 193 8.27 -4.65 0.13
CA ALA A 193 7.17 -3.99 0.82
C ALA A 193 5.89 -4.83 0.70
N ILE A 194 5.11 -4.84 1.77
CA ILE A 194 3.80 -5.47 1.84
C ILE A 194 2.79 -4.43 2.34
N GLU A 195 1.82 -4.10 1.48
CA GLU A 195 0.65 -3.30 1.84
C GLU A 195 -0.47 -4.23 2.32
N VAL A 196 -0.94 -4.04 3.55
CA VAL A 196 -1.95 -4.90 4.16
C VAL A 196 -3.31 -4.20 4.12
N LEU A 197 -4.27 -4.78 3.39
CA LEU A 197 -5.61 -4.23 3.18
C LEU A 197 -6.69 -4.99 3.98
N ASP A 198 -7.69 -4.29 4.51
CA ASP A 198 -8.77 -4.90 5.33
C ASP A 198 -9.94 -5.38 4.46
N VAL A 199 -9.59 -6.19 3.46
CA VAL A 199 -10.52 -6.74 2.45
C VAL A 199 -11.02 -8.13 2.84
N SER A 200 -12.16 -8.49 2.28
CA SER A 200 -12.86 -9.74 2.55
C SER A 200 -12.16 -10.94 1.90
N GLY A 201 -12.07 -12.03 2.64
CA GLY A 201 -11.40 -13.27 2.24
C GLY A 201 -9.86 -13.19 2.16
N PRO A 202 -9.23 -14.32 1.81
CA PRO A 202 -7.81 -14.39 1.48
C PRO A 202 -7.58 -13.77 0.10
N TRP A 203 -6.66 -12.81 0.00
CA TRP A 203 -6.31 -12.18 -1.27
C TRP A 203 -4.87 -11.67 -1.25
N VAL A 204 -4.15 -11.84 -2.36
CA VAL A 204 -2.77 -11.40 -2.53
C VAL A 204 -2.49 -11.05 -3.99
N HIS A 205 -1.76 -9.96 -4.21
CA HIS A 205 -1.36 -9.49 -5.52
C HIS A 205 0.07 -8.94 -5.48
N VAL A 206 0.91 -9.36 -6.43
CA VAL A 206 2.25 -8.77 -6.64
C VAL A 206 2.08 -7.61 -7.62
N ALA A 207 2.11 -6.37 -7.12
CA ALA A 207 1.92 -5.19 -7.96
C ALA A 207 3.20 -4.78 -8.71
N ALA A 208 4.36 -5.05 -8.11
CA ALA A 208 5.65 -4.86 -8.73
C ALA A 208 6.68 -5.82 -8.10
N PRO A 209 7.84 -6.03 -8.73
CA PRO A 209 8.91 -6.79 -8.10
C PRO A 209 9.26 -6.23 -6.71
N GLY A 210 9.12 -7.05 -5.68
CA GLY A 210 9.34 -6.65 -4.29
C GLY A 210 8.17 -5.91 -3.63
N TYR A 211 7.06 -5.65 -4.33
CA TYR A 211 5.90 -4.94 -3.79
C TYR A 211 4.64 -5.81 -3.88
N VAL A 212 4.09 -6.15 -2.72
CA VAL A 212 2.91 -7.04 -2.61
C VAL A 212 1.80 -6.33 -1.86
N LEU A 213 0.56 -6.52 -2.32
CA LEU A 213 -0.64 -6.17 -1.59
C LEU A 213 -1.26 -7.47 -1.09
N CYS A 214 -1.70 -7.53 0.17
CA CYS A 214 -2.39 -8.70 0.70
C CYS A 214 -3.53 -8.32 1.64
N SER A 215 -4.44 -9.28 1.88
CA SER A 215 -5.49 -9.09 2.86
C SER A 215 -4.94 -9.25 4.29
N ALA A 216 -5.54 -8.50 5.22
CA ALA A 216 -5.24 -8.59 6.64
C ALA A 216 -5.59 -9.96 7.24
N GLU A 217 -6.34 -10.82 6.54
CA GLU A 217 -6.54 -12.22 6.92
C GLU A 217 -5.27 -13.03 6.67
N LEU A 218 -4.69 -12.94 5.47
CA LEU A 218 -3.42 -13.63 5.17
C LEU A 218 -2.28 -13.14 6.05
N ALA A 219 -2.22 -11.82 6.32
CA ALA A 219 -1.14 -11.26 7.12
C ALA A 219 -1.11 -11.76 8.57
N ARG A 220 -2.28 -12.15 9.13
CA ARG A 220 -2.45 -12.59 10.53
C ARG A 220 -2.29 -14.09 10.74
N ASP A 221 -2.33 -14.88 9.68
CA ASP A 221 -2.09 -16.31 9.71
C ASP A 221 -0.60 -16.55 9.44
N ASP A 222 0.14 -17.13 10.40
CA ASP A 222 1.60 -17.20 10.32
C ASP A 222 2.12 -17.97 9.08
N ASP A 223 1.44 -19.06 8.68
CA ASP A 223 1.84 -19.86 7.53
C ASP A 223 1.54 -19.11 6.22
N ALA A 224 0.36 -18.51 6.11
CA ALA A 224 0.00 -17.70 4.95
C ALA A 224 0.84 -16.42 4.84
N ALA A 225 1.16 -15.78 5.97
CA ALA A 225 1.98 -14.59 6.03
C ALA A 225 3.42 -14.90 5.60
N GLU A 226 3.97 -16.06 6.01
CA GLU A 226 5.26 -16.53 5.51
C GLU A 226 5.25 -16.64 3.98
N ASP A 227 4.23 -17.26 3.40
CA ASP A 227 4.10 -17.38 1.94
C ASP A 227 4.03 -16.03 1.24
N VAL A 228 3.33 -15.05 1.82
CA VAL A 228 3.27 -13.67 1.29
C VAL A 228 4.65 -13.01 1.34
N VAL A 229 5.37 -13.11 2.47
CA VAL A 229 6.72 -12.52 2.62
C VAL A 229 7.72 -13.18 1.66
N ARG A 230 7.70 -14.51 1.56
CA ARG A 230 8.56 -15.25 0.61
C ARG A 230 8.27 -14.84 -0.83
N ARG A 231 6.98 -14.66 -1.18
CA ARG A 231 6.58 -14.17 -2.51
C ARG A 231 7.09 -12.77 -2.79
N ALA A 232 7.00 -11.86 -1.82
CA ALA A 232 7.49 -10.49 -1.96
C ALA A 232 8.99 -10.46 -2.23
N PHE A 233 9.80 -11.12 -1.40
CA PHE A 233 11.25 -11.20 -1.60
C PHE A 233 11.63 -11.88 -2.90
N THR A 234 11.03 -13.03 -3.22
CA THR A 234 11.34 -13.77 -4.46
C THR A 234 11.05 -12.90 -5.68
N SER A 235 9.91 -12.22 -5.71
CA SER A 235 9.57 -11.33 -6.82
C SER A 235 10.56 -10.17 -6.98
N GLY A 236 11.08 -9.63 -5.89
CA GLY A 236 12.10 -8.56 -5.93
C GLY A 236 13.45 -9.04 -6.47
N LEU A 237 13.83 -10.29 -6.17
CA LEU A 237 15.05 -10.90 -6.71
C LEU A 237 14.95 -11.22 -8.20
N ASP A 238 13.77 -11.56 -8.70
CA ASP A 238 13.52 -11.88 -10.10
C ASP A 238 13.49 -10.63 -11.00
N ALA A 239 13.53 -9.43 -10.42
CA ALA A 239 13.65 -8.19 -11.18
C ALA A 239 15.01 -8.12 -11.90
N PRO A 240 15.05 -7.68 -13.18
CA PRO A 240 16.32 -7.40 -13.82
C PRO A 240 17.10 -6.34 -13.02
N PRO A 241 18.44 -6.43 -12.94
CA PRO A 241 19.25 -5.39 -12.32
C PRO A 241 18.95 -4.07 -13.07
N ARG A 242 18.36 -3.10 -12.36
CA ARG A 242 18.06 -1.78 -12.93
C ARG A 242 19.39 -1.13 -13.30
N THR A 243 19.55 -0.82 -14.59
CA THR A 243 20.75 -0.25 -15.21
C THR A 243 20.89 1.23 -14.90
#